data_AF-E8UUP3-F1
#
_entry.id   AF-E8UUP3-F1
#
_cell.length_a   1.000
_cell.length_b   1.000
_cell.length_c   1.000
_cell.angle_alpha   90.00
_cell.angle_beta   90.00
_cell.angle_gamma   90.00
#
_symmetry.space_group_name_H-M   'P 1'
#
loop_
_entity.id
_entity.type
_entity.pdbx_description
1 polymer ?
#
loop_
_entity_poly.entity_id
_entity_poly.type
_entity_poly.pdbx_seq_one_letter_code
_entity_poly.pdbx_strand_id
1 'polypeptide(L)'
;MNRIKQYFKAKKAKIYEEDYKFLMNFLNEKELEYFNKLPVYEKRHSLDVCYYLIDKYGVEEYDLLKAAIFHDIGKIKAKITPTKKAIAVILKKIPFLANLLERPVYFLKVYYNHAEYGAEICKEIGLNERIVGIVRHHHDNNPKDENIIKLQEADEKN
;
A
#
# COMPACT_ATOMS: atom_id res chain seq x y z
N MET A 1 3.16 9.91 11.11
CA MET A 1 4.36 10.71 10.78
C MET A 1 3.94 11.96 10.00
N ASN A 2 4.70 13.07 9.98
CA ASN A 2 4.30 14.25 9.17
C ASN A 2 4.39 13.89 7.67
N ARG A 3 3.34 14.17 6.88
CA ARG A 3 3.27 13.94 5.41
C ARG A 3 4.49 14.51 4.65
N ILE A 4 5.11 15.57 5.17
CA ILE A 4 6.36 16.14 4.62
C ILE A 4 7.53 15.15 4.75
N LYS A 5 7.68 14.49 5.90
CA LYS A 5 8.75 13.49 6.11
C LYS A 5 8.54 12.28 5.19
N GLN A 6 7.30 11.81 5.03
CA GLN A 6 6.96 10.73 4.09
C GLN A 6 7.35 11.09 2.65
N TYR A 7 7.12 12.33 2.20
CA TYR A 7 7.53 12.78 0.86
C TYR A 7 9.05 12.70 0.64
N PHE A 8 9.86 13.17 1.60
CA PHE A 8 11.31 13.10 1.50
C PHE A 8 11.85 11.67 1.64
N LYS A 9 11.23 10.85 2.47
CA LYS A 9 11.52 9.41 2.61
C LYS A 9 11.31 8.69 1.28
N ALA A 10 10.18 8.95 0.61
CA ALA A 10 9.87 8.39 -0.71
C ALA A 10 10.91 8.80 -1.77
N LYS A 11 11.39 10.05 -1.76
CA LYS A 11 12.43 10.50 -2.70
C LYS A 11 13.80 9.82 -2.50
N LYS A 12 14.11 9.41 -1.28
CA LYS A 12 15.38 8.75 -0.91
C LYS A 12 15.24 7.23 -0.78
N ALA A 13 14.10 6.66 -1.17
CA ALA A 13 13.79 5.26 -0.97
C ALA A 13 14.81 4.34 -1.68
N LYS A 14 15.19 3.29 -0.99
CA LYS A 14 16.07 2.21 -1.47
C LYS A 14 15.56 0.89 -0.93
N ILE A 15 15.82 -0.19 -1.66
CA ILE A 15 15.60 -1.56 -1.22
C ILE A 15 16.99 -2.19 -1.04
N TYR A 16 17.18 -2.87 0.07
CA TYR A 16 18.44 -3.54 0.43
C TYR A 16 18.31 -5.05 0.22
N GLU A 17 19.44 -5.77 0.25
CA GLU A 17 19.46 -7.23 0.06
C GLU A 17 18.67 -7.96 1.16
N GLU A 18 18.74 -7.45 2.39
CA GLU A 18 17.98 -7.97 3.53
C GLU A 18 16.47 -7.86 3.32
N ASP A 19 16.01 -6.81 2.62
CA ASP A 19 14.60 -6.65 2.29
C ASP A 19 14.14 -7.71 1.29
N TYR A 20 14.97 -8.06 0.30
CA TYR A 20 14.64 -9.14 -0.63
C TYR A 20 14.63 -10.50 0.07
N LYS A 21 15.58 -10.76 0.98
CA LYS A 21 15.55 -11.97 1.82
C LYS A 21 14.27 -12.05 2.64
N PHE A 22 13.85 -10.94 3.24
CA PHE A 22 12.57 -10.86 3.94
C PHE A 22 11.42 -11.21 3.00
N LEU A 23 11.33 -10.57 1.83
CA LEU A 23 10.26 -10.83 0.84
C LEU A 23 10.22 -12.28 0.38
N MET A 24 11.37 -12.93 0.17
CA MET A 24 11.42 -14.34 -0.27
C MET A 24 10.87 -15.33 0.77
N ASN A 25 10.79 -14.94 2.04
CA ASN A 25 10.13 -15.76 3.07
C ASN A 25 8.60 -15.72 2.97
N PHE A 26 8.04 -14.67 2.34
CA PHE A 26 6.59 -14.47 2.21
C PHE A 26 6.11 -14.67 0.77
N LEU A 27 6.91 -14.35 -0.23
CA LEU A 27 6.46 -14.26 -1.62
C LEU A 27 6.96 -15.43 -2.46
N ASN A 28 6.05 -16.03 -3.22
CA ASN A 28 6.44 -16.89 -4.34
C ASN A 28 6.90 -16.05 -5.56
N GLU A 29 7.37 -16.71 -6.61
CA GLU A 29 7.90 -16.03 -7.80
C GLU A 29 6.89 -15.11 -8.49
N LYS A 30 5.63 -15.56 -8.65
CA LYS A 30 4.55 -14.78 -9.27
C LYS A 30 4.21 -13.54 -8.42
N GLU A 31 4.10 -13.73 -7.11
CA GLU A 31 3.85 -12.66 -6.15
C GLU A 31 4.98 -11.61 -6.15
N LEU A 32 6.24 -12.07 -6.19
CA LEU A 32 7.41 -11.21 -6.25
C LEU A 32 7.50 -10.44 -7.58
N GLU A 33 7.13 -11.07 -8.70
CA GLU A 33 7.03 -10.41 -10.01
C GLU A 33 6.04 -9.22 -9.95
N TYR A 34 4.86 -9.45 -9.36
CA TYR A 34 3.86 -8.39 -9.19
C TYR A 34 4.35 -7.29 -8.24
N PHE A 35 4.92 -7.65 -7.09
CA PHE A 35 5.48 -6.68 -6.16
C PHE A 35 6.55 -5.81 -6.82
N ASN A 36 7.38 -6.39 -7.70
CA ASN A 36 8.41 -5.65 -8.42
C ASN A 36 7.89 -4.66 -9.48
N LYS A 37 6.61 -4.71 -9.83
CA LYS A 37 5.95 -3.68 -10.66
C LYS A 37 5.75 -2.38 -9.88
N LEU A 38 5.78 -2.41 -8.54
CA LEU A 38 5.75 -1.21 -7.73
C LEU A 38 7.06 -0.41 -7.88
N PRO A 39 6.95 0.93 -7.94
CA PRO A 39 8.14 1.77 -7.91
C PRO A 39 8.83 1.66 -6.55
N VAL A 40 10.14 1.91 -6.53
CA VAL A 40 11.02 1.72 -5.35
C VAL A 40 10.47 2.35 -4.06
N TYR A 41 9.83 3.52 -4.15
CA TYR A 41 9.25 4.20 -2.99
C TYR A 41 8.01 3.54 -2.41
N GLU A 42 7.16 2.92 -3.25
CA GLU A 42 6.03 2.14 -2.74
C GLU A 42 6.51 0.80 -2.19
N LYS A 43 7.50 0.14 -2.84
CA LYS A 43 8.13 -1.08 -2.28
C LYS A 43 8.71 -0.85 -0.88
N ARG A 44 9.48 0.24 -0.73
CA ARG A 44 10.08 0.61 0.55
C ARG A 44 9.02 0.92 1.60
N HIS A 45 7.98 1.64 1.20
CA HIS A 45 6.85 1.95 2.08
C HIS A 45 6.15 0.66 2.57
N SER A 46 5.80 -0.28 1.69
CA SER A 46 5.21 -1.57 2.08
C SER A 46 6.07 -2.34 3.09
N LEU A 47 7.40 -2.35 2.88
CA LEU A 47 8.32 -2.98 3.82
C LEU A 47 8.39 -2.26 5.18
N ASP A 48 8.36 -0.93 5.17
CA ASP A 48 8.34 -0.14 6.42
C ASP A 48 7.05 -0.38 7.22
N VAL A 49 5.93 -0.55 6.52
CA VAL A 49 4.66 -0.96 7.12
C VAL A 49 4.80 -2.36 7.76
N CYS A 50 5.40 -3.32 7.06
CA CYS A 50 5.67 -4.66 7.60
C CYS A 50 6.54 -4.60 8.86
N TYR A 51 7.67 -3.89 8.81
CA TYR A 51 8.59 -3.77 9.94
C TYR A 51 7.93 -3.08 11.12
N TYR A 52 7.12 -2.05 10.89
CA TYR A 52 6.33 -1.43 11.96
C TYR A 52 5.35 -2.41 12.61
N LEU A 53 4.66 -3.24 11.83
CA LEU A 53 3.73 -4.26 12.35
C LEU A 53 4.47 -5.29 13.21
N ILE A 54 5.63 -5.75 12.77
CA ILE A 54 6.48 -6.69 13.52
C ILE A 54 6.97 -6.03 14.81
N ASP A 55 7.60 -4.85 14.72
CA ASP A 55 8.26 -4.20 15.86
C ASP A 55 7.26 -3.74 16.92
N LYS A 56 6.11 -3.19 16.51
CA LYS A 56 5.12 -2.64 17.45
C LYS A 56 4.22 -3.71 18.04
N TYR A 57 3.75 -4.64 17.21
CA TYR A 57 2.68 -5.57 17.58
C TYR A 57 3.15 -7.01 17.72
N GLY A 58 4.42 -7.32 17.41
CA GLY A 58 4.92 -8.69 17.38
C GLY A 58 4.18 -9.56 16.36
N VAL A 59 3.75 -8.96 15.23
CA VAL A 59 2.96 -9.69 14.22
C VAL A 59 3.83 -10.75 13.57
N GLU A 60 3.46 -12.01 13.81
CA GLU A 60 3.97 -13.19 13.08
C GLU A 60 2.92 -13.73 12.09
N GLU A 61 1.71 -13.15 12.10
CA GLU A 61 0.61 -13.58 11.24
C GLU A 61 0.94 -13.33 9.76
N TYR A 62 1.01 -14.41 9.00
CA TYR A 62 1.37 -14.41 7.59
C TYR A 62 0.41 -13.57 6.73
N ASP A 63 -0.89 -13.64 6.98
CA ASP A 63 -1.90 -12.94 6.18
C ASP A 63 -1.82 -11.42 6.32
N LEU A 64 -1.61 -10.89 7.54
CA LEU A 64 -1.45 -9.45 7.76
C LEU A 64 -0.16 -8.92 7.14
N LEU A 65 0.97 -9.63 7.30
CA LEU A 65 2.22 -9.20 6.67
C LEU A 65 2.14 -9.26 5.14
N LYS A 66 1.54 -10.32 4.58
CA LYS A 66 1.33 -10.39 3.13
C LYS A 66 0.36 -9.32 2.63
N ALA A 67 -0.70 -9.02 3.37
CA ALA A 67 -1.59 -7.90 3.06
C ALA A 67 -0.85 -6.56 3.12
N ALA A 68 0.04 -6.35 4.10
CA ALA A 68 0.86 -5.14 4.17
C ALA A 68 1.81 -4.98 2.98
N ILE A 69 2.40 -6.09 2.49
CA ILE A 69 3.23 -6.09 1.27
C ILE A 69 2.41 -5.59 0.06
N PHE A 70 1.17 -6.07 -0.07
CA PHE A 70 0.32 -5.84 -1.24
C PHE A 70 -0.72 -4.72 -1.11
N HIS A 71 -0.89 -4.07 0.05
CA HIS A 71 -1.98 -3.11 0.26
C HIS A 71 -2.03 -1.99 -0.80
N ASP A 72 -0.86 -1.59 -1.28
CA ASP A 72 -0.66 -0.55 -2.27
C ASP A 72 -0.49 -1.06 -3.72
N ILE A 73 -0.62 -2.37 -3.96
CA ILE A 73 -0.36 -2.99 -5.28
C ILE A 73 -1.28 -2.45 -6.37
N GLY A 74 -2.49 -1.99 -6.04
CA GLY A 74 -3.40 -1.36 -7.00
C GLY A 74 -2.84 -0.12 -7.67
N LYS A 75 -1.83 0.54 -7.07
CA LYS A 75 -1.15 1.69 -7.64
C LYS A 75 -0.35 1.34 -8.91
N ILE A 76 -0.05 0.07 -9.19
CA ILE A 76 0.64 -0.31 -10.44
C ILE A 76 -0.18 0.05 -11.69
N LYS A 77 -1.51 0.21 -11.56
CA LYS A 77 -2.39 0.61 -12.68
C LYS A 77 -2.10 2.01 -13.24
N ALA A 78 -1.34 2.85 -12.52
CA ALA A 78 -0.90 4.16 -13.02
C ALA A 78 0.45 4.58 -12.42
N LYS A 79 1.26 5.33 -13.17
CA LYS A 79 2.50 5.92 -12.64
C LYS A 79 2.20 7.07 -11.67
N ILE A 80 2.10 6.76 -10.37
CA ILE A 80 1.85 7.70 -9.27
C ILE A 80 3.16 8.07 -8.58
N THR A 81 3.83 9.11 -9.05
CA THR A 81 5.06 9.62 -8.41
C THR A 81 4.78 10.23 -7.03
N PRO A 82 5.80 10.43 -6.17
CA PRO A 82 5.62 11.12 -4.88
C PRO A 82 4.97 12.50 -5.03
N THR A 83 5.26 13.22 -6.12
CA THR A 83 4.61 14.50 -6.44
C THR A 83 3.13 14.34 -6.77
N LYS A 84 2.75 13.34 -7.59
CA LYS A 84 1.33 13.04 -7.87
C LYS A 84 0.58 12.60 -6.62
N LYS A 85 1.21 11.78 -5.76
CA LYS A 85 0.68 11.40 -4.44
C LYS A 85 0.40 12.65 -3.59
N ALA A 86 1.36 13.58 -3.51
CA ALA A 86 1.17 14.84 -2.79
C ALA A 86 -0.01 15.67 -3.33
N ILE A 87 -0.14 15.78 -4.66
CA ILE A 87 -1.30 16.44 -5.30
C ILE A 87 -2.62 15.75 -4.90
N ALA A 88 -2.68 14.41 -4.99
CA ALA A 88 -3.88 13.65 -4.66
C ALA A 88 -4.30 13.82 -3.18
N VAL A 89 -3.32 13.88 -2.26
CA VAL A 89 -3.54 14.14 -0.83
C VAL A 89 -4.10 15.54 -0.60
N ILE A 90 -3.58 16.56 -1.30
CA ILE A 90 -4.09 17.94 -1.19
C ILE A 90 -5.52 18.01 -1.75
N LEU A 91 -5.77 17.44 -2.93
CA LEU A 91 -7.10 17.42 -3.54
C LEU A 91 -8.14 16.71 -2.68
N LYS A 92 -7.78 15.62 -1.99
CA LYS A 92 -8.69 14.90 -1.08
C LYS A 92 -9.21 15.79 0.06
N LYS A 93 -8.52 16.89 0.40
CA LYS A 93 -9.00 17.89 1.38
C LYS A 93 -10.05 18.85 0.82
N ILE A 94 -10.28 18.85 -0.48
CA ILE A 94 -11.28 19.69 -1.16
C ILE A 94 -12.24 18.73 -1.91
N PRO A 95 -13.24 18.15 -1.22
CA PRO A 95 -14.03 17.02 -1.74
C PRO A 95 -14.68 17.30 -3.10
N PHE A 96 -15.14 18.53 -3.34
CA PHE A 96 -15.70 18.94 -4.62
C PHE A 96 -14.71 18.76 -5.78
N LEU A 97 -13.46 19.20 -5.62
CA LEU A 97 -12.42 19.06 -6.66
C LEU A 97 -11.96 17.61 -6.81
N ALA A 98 -11.84 16.87 -5.71
CA ALA A 98 -11.50 15.45 -5.76
C ALA A 98 -12.51 14.67 -6.61
N ASN A 99 -13.81 14.85 -6.36
CA ASN A 99 -14.88 14.18 -7.09
C ASN A 99 -14.95 14.61 -8.56
N LEU A 100 -14.75 15.91 -8.84
CA LEU A 100 -14.77 16.43 -10.20
C LEU A 100 -13.62 15.88 -11.05
N LEU A 101 -12.43 15.73 -10.46
CA LEU A 101 -11.20 15.34 -11.17
C LEU A 101 -10.93 13.84 -11.17
N GLU A 102 -11.54 13.07 -10.26
CA GLU A 102 -11.30 11.63 -10.14
C GLU A 102 -11.50 10.90 -11.47
N ARG A 103 -12.63 11.12 -12.15
CA ARG A 103 -12.94 10.46 -13.42
C ARG A 103 -12.04 10.89 -14.60
N PRO A 104 -11.88 12.19 -14.90
CA PRO A 104 -11.09 12.63 -16.04
C PRO A 104 -9.57 12.48 -15.84
N VAL A 105 -9.08 12.48 -14.59
CA VAL A 105 -7.65 12.39 -14.29
C VAL A 105 -7.31 10.98 -13.83
N TYR A 106 -6.89 10.13 -14.76
CA TYR A 106 -6.71 8.69 -14.52
C TYR A 106 -5.85 8.32 -13.30
N PHE A 107 -4.76 9.07 -13.01
CA PHE A 107 -3.95 8.76 -11.82
C PHE A 107 -4.69 9.04 -10.51
N LEU A 108 -5.63 10.00 -10.47
CA LEU A 108 -6.48 10.26 -9.30
C LEU A 108 -7.49 9.12 -9.14
N LYS A 109 -8.11 8.66 -10.23
CA LYS A 109 -8.96 7.46 -10.23
C LYS A 109 -8.23 6.27 -9.60
N VAL A 110 -7.02 5.99 -10.10
CA VAL A 110 -6.19 4.89 -9.57
C VAL A 110 -5.82 5.13 -8.11
N TYR A 111 -5.39 6.34 -7.76
CA TYR A 111 -4.99 6.63 -6.38
C TYR A 111 -6.15 6.52 -5.39
N TYR A 112 -7.35 6.97 -5.71
CA TYR A 112 -8.49 6.90 -4.80
C TYR A 112 -9.13 5.52 -4.72
N ASN A 113 -8.97 4.68 -5.75
CA ASN A 113 -9.53 3.32 -5.81
C ASN A 113 -8.46 2.22 -5.74
N HIS A 114 -7.24 2.53 -5.30
CA HIS A 114 -6.12 1.57 -5.32
C HIS A 114 -6.37 0.36 -4.41
N ALA A 115 -7.17 0.49 -3.34
CA ALA A 115 -7.52 -0.63 -2.48
C ALA A 115 -8.33 -1.69 -3.22
N GLU A 116 -9.35 -1.27 -3.98
CA GLU A 116 -10.16 -2.19 -4.79
C GLU A 116 -9.32 -2.82 -5.90
N TYR A 117 -8.55 -2.00 -6.63
CA TYR A 117 -7.63 -2.51 -7.65
C TYR A 117 -6.57 -3.45 -7.08
N GLY A 118 -6.10 -3.18 -5.86
CA GLY A 118 -5.16 -4.03 -5.16
C GLY A 118 -5.78 -5.37 -4.82
N ALA A 119 -7.02 -5.39 -4.34
CA ALA A 119 -7.77 -6.60 -4.03
C ALA A 119 -8.06 -7.45 -5.27
N GLU A 120 -8.42 -6.81 -6.40
CA GLU A 120 -8.56 -7.48 -7.70
C GLU A 120 -7.25 -8.18 -8.12
N ILE A 121 -6.11 -7.46 -8.03
CA ILE A 121 -4.80 -8.01 -8.36
C ILE A 121 -4.43 -9.16 -7.40
N CYS A 122 -4.66 -8.99 -6.10
CA CYS A 122 -4.40 -10.04 -5.10
C CYS A 122 -5.18 -11.33 -5.43
N LYS A 123 -6.44 -11.18 -5.85
CA LYS A 123 -7.26 -12.31 -6.30
C LYS A 123 -6.73 -12.95 -7.58
N GLU A 124 -6.31 -12.15 -8.55
CA GLU A 124 -5.71 -12.63 -9.81
C GLU A 124 -4.40 -13.41 -9.59
N ILE A 125 -3.57 -12.97 -8.63
CA ILE A 125 -2.33 -13.67 -8.32
C ILE A 125 -2.53 -14.91 -7.44
N GLY A 126 -3.74 -15.11 -6.89
CA GLY A 126 -4.13 -16.30 -6.14
C GLY A 126 -3.99 -16.18 -4.63
N LEU A 127 -3.98 -14.96 -4.07
CA LEU A 127 -3.99 -14.78 -2.62
C LEU A 127 -5.33 -15.22 -2.02
N ASN A 128 -5.30 -15.67 -0.77
CA ASN A 128 -6.49 -16.11 -0.07
C ASN A 128 -7.46 -14.94 0.21
N GLU A 129 -8.72 -15.27 0.48
CA GLU A 129 -9.78 -14.27 0.72
C GLU A 129 -9.51 -13.39 1.95
N ARG A 130 -8.76 -13.88 2.95
CA ARG A 130 -8.38 -13.09 4.14
C ARG A 130 -7.48 -11.92 3.73
N ILE A 131 -6.43 -12.19 2.97
CA ILE A 131 -5.50 -11.17 2.48
C ILE A 131 -6.22 -10.20 1.53
N VAL A 132 -7.02 -10.73 0.59
CA VAL A 132 -7.80 -9.92 -0.35
C VAL A 132 -8.75 -8.99 0.41
N GLY A 133 -9.40 -9.48 1.47
CA GLY A 133 -10.27 -8.68 2.34
C GLY A 133 -9.52 -7.55 3.06
N ILE A 134 -8.38 -7.85 3.68
CA ILE A 134 -7.56 -6.82 4.36
C ILE A 134 -7.13 -5.74 3.35
N VAL A 135 -6.64 -6.14 2.17
CA VAL A 135 -6.23 -5.20 1.11
C VAL A 135 -7.40 -4.38 0.59
N ARG A 136 -8.61 -4.95 0.44
CA ARG A 136 -9.77 -4.17 -0.04
C ARG A 136 -10.19 -3.09 0.96
N HIS A 137 -10.18 -3.44 2.25
CA HIS A 137 -10.83 -2.66 3.29
C HIS A 137 -9.86 -1.80 4.11
N HIS A 138 -8.58 -1.72 3.73
CA HIS A 138 -7.58 -0.93 4.48
C HIS A 138 -7.82 0.59 4.49
N HIS A 139 -8.73 1.14 3.69
CA HIS A 139 -9.16 2.55 3.78
C HIS A 139 -10.56 2.72 4.39
N ASP A 140 -11.20 1.65 4.85
CA ASP A 140 -12.54 1.74 5.42
C ASP A 140 -12.55 2.61 6.69
N ASN A 141 -13.63 3.36 6.87
CA ASN A 141 -13.83 4.14 8.09
C ASN A 141 -14.33 3.23 9.21
N ASN A 142 -13.75 3.37 10.42
CA ASN A 142 -14.12 2.60 11.61
C ASN A 142 -14.11 1.08 11.38
N PRO A 143 -13.00 0.50 10.88
CA PRO A 143 -12.93 -0.94 10.68
C PRO A 143 -13.07 -1.67 12.02
N LYS A 144 -13.74 -2.82 12.01
CA LYS A 144 -13.90 -3.69 13.18
C LYS A 144 -12.81 -4.75 13.27
N ASP A 145 -12.13 -5.01 12.16
CA ASP A 145 -11.10 -6.03 12.05
C ASP A 145 -9.77 -5.51 12.60
N GLU A 146 -9.19 -6.20 13.58
CA GLU A 146 -7.93 -5.79 14.20
C GLU A 146 -6.76 -5.69 13.20
N ASN A 147 -6.72 -6.56 12.19
CA ASN A 147 -5.63 -6.54 11.21
C ASN A 147 -5.74 -5.32 10.30
N ILE A 148 -6.97 -4.92 9.95
CA ILE A 148 -7.20 -3.68 9.21
C ILE A 148 -6.81 -2.47 10.06
N ILE A 149 -7.20 -2.45 11.35
CA ILE A 149 -6.82 -1.36 12.28
C ILE A 149 -5.30 -1.24 12.39
N LYS A 150 -4.60 -2.37 12.61
CA LYS A 150 -3.13 -2.39 12.71
C LYS A 150 -2.47 -1.92 11.41
N LEU A 151 -2.96 -2.39 10.26
CA LEU A 151 -2.47 -2.00 8.94
C LEU A 151 -2.65 -0.49 8.69
N GLN A 152 -3.83 0.06 8.98
CA GLN A 152 -4.10 1.49 8.87
C GLN A 152 -3.14 2.33 9.70
N GLU A 153 -2.93 1.92 10.95
CA GLU A 153 -1.99 2.64 11.82
C GLU A 153 -0.55 2.56 11.28
N ALA A 154 -0.12 1.39 10.81
CA ALA A 154 1.21 1.20 10.25
C ALA A 154 1.44 2.02 8.98
N ASP A 155 0.46 2.09 8.07
CA ASP A 155 0.47 2.94 6.87
C ASP A 155 0.54 4.44 7.24
N GLU A 156 -0.29 4.91 8.16
CA GLU A 156 -0.27 6.31 8.59
C GLU A 156 1.06 6.75 9.23
N LYS A 157 1.76 5.79 9.84
CA LYS A 157 3.07 6.03 10.47
C LYS A 157 4.21 6.03 9.48
N ASN A 158 4.10 5.42 8.30
CA ASN A 158 5.21 5.17 7.37
C ASN A 158 5.15 5.91 6.04
#